data_AF-A0A815TZX8-F1
#
_entry.id   AF-A0A815TZX8-F1
#
_cell.length_a   1.000
_cell.length_b   1.000
_cell.length_c   1.000
_cell.angle_alpha   90.00
_cell.angle_beta   90.00
_cell.angle_gamma   90.00
#
_symmetry.space_group_name_H-M   'P 1'
#
loop_
_entity.id
_entity.type
_entity.pdbx_description
1 polymer ?
#
loop_
_entity_poly.entity_id
_entity_poly.type
_entity_poly.pdbx_seq_one_letter_code
_entity_poly.pdbx_strand_id
1 'polypeptide(L)'
;GAPAVQLIGGVTITGWGGTVNVDDAYVTISLPFSITLYGYTTSSASVQSNGCICLAGCSSSYINGPLPSSGFSGPTAFGYWDDLYIYAGTSQSVYYGTTGTYPNRNLVFEFYMAHFGAPNLYYRFQIVFFEATPNVVRYLYYQASDSGASCTIGVQSSGTGPSMTYSVNTAGSVPAGSSTTSSATLTLTFNTASGTYSSSG
;
A
#
# COMPACT_ATOMS: atom_id res chain seq x y z
N GLY A 1 -21.86 2.55 8.40
CA GLY A 1 -22.15 2.57 6.95
C GLY A 1 -20.96 2.00 6.23
N ALA A 2 -21.15 1.31 5.11
CA ALA A 2 -20.03 0.80 4.31
C ALA A 2 -19.11 1.98 3.94
N PRO A 3 -17.78 1.85 4.08
CA PRO A 3 -16.87 2.94 3.75
C PRO A 3 -17.02 3.30 2.28
N ALA A 4 -17.05 4.59 2.00
CA ALA A 4 -16.95 5.10 0.65
C ALA A 4 -15.52 4.83 0.18
N VAL A 5 -15.34 3.81 -0.67
CA VAL A 5 -14.14 3.66 -1.50
C VAL A 5 -13.92 5.00 -2.20
N GLN A 6 -12.77 5.63 -1.99
CA GLN A 6 -12.52 6.94 -2.58
C GLN A 6 -12.20 6.88 -4.05
N LEU A 7 -11.68 5.75 -4.52
CA LEU A 7 -11.41 5.55 -5.93
C LEU A 7 -12.70 5.29 -6.72
N ILE A 8 -13.36 6.37 -7.14
CA ILE A 8 -14.50 6.32 -8.05
C ILE A 8 -14.07 5.63 -9.35
N GLY A 9 -14.71 4.51 -9.68
CA GLY A 9 -14.37 3.72 -10.88
C GLY A 9 -13.17 2.78 -10.72
N GLY A 10 -12.66 2.60 -9.50
CA GLY A 10 -11.64 1.60 -9.20
C GLY A 10 -12.12 0.18 -9.47
N VAL A 11 -11.21 -0.67 -9.95
CA VAL A 11 -11.46 -2.10 -10.18
C VAL A 11 -10.88 -2.87 -9.01
N THR A 12 -11.61 -3.86 -8.50
CA THR A 12 -11.10 -4.78 -7.48
C THR A 12 -10.00 -5.67 -8.05
N ILE A 13 -9.03 -6.03 -7.21
CA ILE A 13 -8.07 -7.08 -7.57
C ILE A 13 -8.86 -8.39 -7.80
N THR A 14 -8.59 -9.05 -8.93
CA THR A 14 -9.31 -10.26 -9.31
C THR A 14 -9.18 -11.31 -8.21
N GLY A 15 -10.33 -11.82 -7.75
CA GLY A 15 -10.39 -12.80 -6.66
C GLY A 15 -10.28 -12.20 -5.25
N TRP A 16 -10.17 -10.88 -5.10
CA TRP A 16 -10.08 -10.21 -3.79
C TRP A 16 -11.32 -9.34 -3.60
N GLY A 17 -12.48 -9.96 -3.46
CA GLY A 17 -13.73 -9.22 -3.31
C GLY A 17 -14.76 -9.99 -2.50
N GLY A 18 -15.04 -9.51 -1.28
CA GLY A 18 -16.21 -9.75 -0.41
C GLY A 18 -16.79 -11.16 -0.25
N THR A 19 -16.28 -12.18 -0.90
CA THR A 19 -16.86 -13.53 -1.01
C THR A 19 -15.83 -14.61 -0.70
N VAL A 20 -14.56 -14.24 -0.64
CA VAL A 20 -13.45 -15.13 -0.31
C VAL A 20 -12.57 -14.49 0.74
N ASN A 21 -11.95 -15.34 1.54
CA ASN A 21 -10.90 -14.94 2.44
C ASN A 21 -9.60 -14.76 1.65
N VAL A 22 -8.85 -13.71 1.92
CA VAL A 22 -7.53 -13.48 1.33
C VAL A 22 -6.53 -13.25 2.44
N ASP A 23 -5.48 -14.07 2.41
CA ASP A 23 -4.41 -14.14 3.40
C ASP A 23 -3.12 -14.53 2.69
N ASP A 24 -1.99 -13.96 3.10
CA ASP A 24 -0.65 -14.31 2.60
C ASP A 24 -0.56 -14.54 1.09
N ALA A 25 -1.17 -13.65 0.32
CA ALA A 25 -1.30 -13.77 -1.12
C ALA A 25 -0.80 -12.53 -1.83
N TYR A 26 -0.41 -12.70 -3.09
CA TYR A 26 -0.24 -11.59 -4.00
C TYR A 26 -0.75 -11.93 -5.40
N VAL A 27 -1.20 -10.91 -6.12
CA VAL A 27 -1.67 -11.01 -7.50
C VAL A 27 -0.90 -10.00 -8.35
N THR A 28 -0.28 -10.48 -9.43
CA THR A 28 0.37 -9.61 -10.40
C THR A 28 -0.66 -9.10 -11.41
N ILE A 29 -0.72 -7.78 -11.58
CA ILE A 29 -1.60 -7.11 -12.53
C ILE A 29 -0.80 -6.32 -13.57
N SER A 30 -1.37 -6.15 -14.76
CA SER A 30 -0.88 -5.19 -15.74
C SER A 30 -1.33 -3.77 -15.38
N LEU A 31 -0.45 -2.80 -15.59
CA LEU A 31 -0.68 -1.41 -15.23
C LEU A 31 -1.09 -0.57 -16.44
N PRO A 32 -1.93 0.46 -16.24
CA PRO A 32 -2.39 1.35 -17.33
C PRO A 32 -1.30 2.30 -17.85
N PHE A 33 -0.18 2.39 -17.14
CA PHE A 33 1.08 3.01 -17.55
C PHE A 33 2.21 2.47 -16.68
N SER A 34 3.46 2.64 -17.14
CA SER A 34 4.62 2.19 -16.39
C SER A 34 4.87 3.06 -15.16
N ILE A 35 5.15 2.42 -14.03
CA ILE A 35 5.55 3.10 -12.79
C ILE A 35 7.02 2.82 -12.49
N THR A 36 7.65 3.70 -11.69
CA THR A 36 9.08 3.61 -11.39
C THR A 36 9.33 3.76 -9.89
N LEU A 37 10.17 2.87 -9.33
CA LEU A 37 10.71 2.96 -7.98
C LEU A 37 12.19 2.55 -8.01
N TYR A 38 13.08 3.30 -7.35
CA TYR A 38 14.53 3.08 -7.37
C TYR A 38 15.12 2.88 -8.79
N GLY A 39 14.66 3.67 -9.76
CA GLY A 39 15.08 3.60 -11.16
C GLY A 39 14.53 2.40 -11.94
N TYR A 40 13.90 1.44 -11.28
CA TYR A 40 13.28 0.28 -11.92
C TYR A 40 11.89 0.66 -12.44
N THR A 41 11.68 0.52 -13.74
CA THR A 41 10.43 0.87 -14.42
C THR A 41 9.74 -0.39 -14.93
N THR A 42 8.44 -0.51 -14.68
CA THR A 42 7.65 -1.69 -15.09
C THR A 42 6.21 -1.31 -15.41
N SER A 43 5.58 -2.09 -16.29
CA SER A 43 4.15 -2.02 -16.62
C SER A 43 3.34 -3.14 -15.93
N SER A 44 3.91 -3.80 -14.92
CA SER A 44 3.23 -4.78 -14.07
C SER A 44 3.63 -4.59 -12.61
N ALA A 45 2.71 -4.83 -11.67
CA ALA A 45 3.03 -4.86 -10.24
C ALA A 45 2.28 -6.00 -9.54
N SER A 46 2.87 -6.54 -8.49
CA SER A 46 2.20 -7.46 -7.57
C SER A 46 1.58 -6.69 -6.43
N VAL A 47 0.27 -6.86 -6.27
CA VAL A 47 -0.50 -6.37 -5.11
C VAL A 47 -0.52 -7.46 -4.07
N GLN A 48 -0.08 -7.16 -2.86
CA GLN A 48 0.14 -8.14 -1.80
C GLN A 48 -0.77 -7.86 -0.60
N SER A 49 -1.33 -8.92 -0.01
CA SER A 49 -2.44 -8.83 0.94
C SER A 49 -2.01 -8.15 2.24
N ASN A 50 -0.75 -8.30 2.60
CA ASN A 50 -0.10 -7.68 3.76
C ASN A 50 0.37 -6.25 3.46
N GLY A 51 -0.40 -5.47 2.69
CA GLY A 51 -0.23 -4.01 2.56
C GLY A 51 0.93 -3.52 1.70
N CYS A 52 1.43 -4.34 0.76
CA CYS A 52 2.58 -4.00 -0.08
C CYS A 52 2.25 -3.96 -1.59
N ILE A 53 3.03 -3.16 -2.33
CA ILE A 53 3.08 -3.18 -3.80
C ILE A 53 4.51 -3.47 -4.24
N CYS A 54 4.72 -4.61 -4.91
CA CYS A 54 6.02 -5.02 -5.42
C CYS A 54 6.11 -4.78 -6.93
N LEU A 55 7.15 -4.08 -7.40
CA LEU A 55 7.42 -3.92 -8.83
C LEU A 55 8.15 -5.15 -9.41
N ALA A 56 8.86 -5.89 -8.56
CA ALA A 56 9.49 -7.18 -8.86
C ALA A 56 9.74 -7.95 -7.56
N GLY A 57 9.93 -9.27 -7.64
CA GLY A 57 10.47 -10.07 -6.53
C GLY A 57 9.64 -10.04 -5.24
N CYS A 58 8.31 -10.20 -5.38
CA CYS A 58 7.37 -10.07 -4.25
C CYS A 58 7.41 -11.27 -3.31
N SER A 59 7.06 -11.04 -2.04
CA SER A 59 6.93 -12.06 -1.00
C SER A 59 5.53 -11.99 -0.37
N SER A 60 5.00 -13.13 0.06
CA SER A 60 3.75 -13.22 0.82
C SER A 60 3.93 -13.04 2.33
N SER A 61 5.14 -12.73 2.83
CA SER A 61 5.40 -12.63 4.27
C SER A 61 4.44 -11.67 4.97
N TYR A 62 3.77 -12.14 6.02
CA TYR A 62 3.01 -11.34 6.99
C TYR A 62 3.89 -10.76 8.10
N ILE A 63 5.05 -11.38 8.36
CA ILE A 63 5.97 -10.95 9.42
C ILE A 63 6.69 -9.67 9.00
N ASN A 64 6.26 -8.52 9.53
CA ASN A 64 6.89 -7.24 9.27
C ASN A 64 8.20 -7.06 10.04
N GLY A 65 9.00 -6.07 9.65
CA GLY A 65 10.28 -5.78 10.30
C GLY A 65 11.05 -4.63 9.66
N PRO A 66 12.29 -4.38 10.10
CA PRO A 66 13.14 -3.34 9.54
C PRO A 66 13.41 -3.54 8.04
N LEU A 67 13.47 -2.44 7.29
CA LEU A 67 13.91 -2.45 5.89
C LEU A 67 15.42 -2.23 5.79
N PRO A 68 16.10 -2.84 4.80
CA PRO A 68 15.55 -3.71 3.77
C PRO A 68 15.18 -5.10 4.32
N SER A 69 14.05 -5.64 3.84
CA SER A 69 13.62 -7.01 4.12
C SER A 69 14.10 -7.94 3.01
N SER A 70 14.87 -8.96 3.36
CA SER A 70 15.47 -9.90 2.40
C SER A 70 14.44 -10.74 1.63
N GLY A 71 13.22 -10.88 2.16
CA GLY A 71 12.13 -11.58 1.49
C GLY A 71 11.62 -10.87 0.23
N PHE A 72 11.77 -9.55 0.15
CA PHE A 72 11.35 -8.74 -1.00
C PHE A 72 12.57 -8.43 -1.87
N SER A 73 12.81 -9.24 -2.90
CA SER A 73 14.05 -9.18 -3.68
C SER A 73 14.11 -8.02 -4.68
N GLY A 74 12.97 -7.36 -4.97
CA GLY A 74 12.90 -6.22 -5.87
C GLY A 74 12.28 -4.95 -5.25
N PRO A 75 12.13 -3.89 -6.06
CA PRO A 75 11.62 -2.62 -5.58
C PRO A 75 10.19 -2.75 -5.05
N THR A 76 10.00 -2.34 -3.80
CA THR A 76 8.74 -2.57 -3.07
C THR A 76 8.35 -1.33 -2.29
N ALA A 77 7.06 -0.99 -2.37
CA ALA A 77 6.40 0.02 -1.56
C ALA A 77 5.63 -0.67 -0.43
N PHE A 78 6.01 -0.37 0.82
CA PHE A 78 5.38 -0.89 2.03
C PHE A 78 4.46 0.20 2.59
N GLY A 79 3.17 0.11 2.28
CA GLY A 79 2.18 1.08 2.73
C GLY A 79 1.70 0.81 4.14
N TYR A 80 1.52 -0.46 4.51
CA TYR A 80 1.22 -0.86 5.88
C TYR A 80 1.57 -2.35 6.01
N TRP A 81 2.87 -2.67 5.98
CA TRP A 81 3.29 -4.07 5.97
C TRP A 81 3.09 -4.69 7.35
N ASP A 82 2.13 -5.59 7.45
CA ASP A 82 1.67 -6.31 8.64
C ASP A 82 0.77 -7.49 8.20
N ASP A 83 0.31 -8.31 9.13
CA ASP A 83 -0.58 -9.46 8.89
C ASP A 83 -2.02 -9.01 8.59
N LEU A 84 -2.26 -8.56 7.34
CA LEU A 84 -3.53 -8.01 6.89
C LEU A 84 -4.34 -9.02 6.09
N TYR A 85 -5.66 -8.94 6.27
CA TYR A 85 -6.62 -9.94 5.83
C TYR A 85 -7.86 -9.32 5.20
N ILE A 86 -8.40 -9.99 4.18
CA ILE A 86 -9.74 -9.73 3.65
C ILE A 86 -10.66 -10.86 4.13
N TYR A 87 -11.66 -10.53 4.95
CA TYR A 87 -12.67 -11.46 5.42
C TYR A 87 -13.81 -11.60 4.40
N ALA A 88 -14.15 -12.84 4.05
CA ALA A 88 -15.32 -13.17 3.24
C ALA A 88 -16.61 -12.65 3.90
N GLY A 89 -17.55 -12.19 3.08
CA GLY A 89 -18.81 -11.59 3.53
C GLY A 89 -18.70 -10.14 3.99
N THR A 90 -17.53 -9.49 3.84
CA THR A 90 -17.33 -8.09 4.22
C THR A 90 -17.15 -7.16 3.01
N SER A 91 -17.03 -5.85 3.26
CA SER A 91 -16.71 -4.85 2.23
C SER A 91 -15.20 -4.65 2.01
N GLN A 92 -14.36 -5.44 2.70
CA GLN A 92 -12.91 -5.37 2.59
C GLN A 92 -12.45 -5.84 1.20
N SER A 93 -11.46 -5.14 0.67
CA SER A 93 -10.89 -5.38 -0.65
C SER A 93 -9.68 -4.46 -0.89
N VAL A 94 -8.92 -4.77 -1.95
CA VAL A 94 -8.00 -3.81 -2.57
C VAL A 94 -8.55 -3.40 -3.94
N TYR A 95 -8.58 -2.09 -4.19
CA TYR A 95 -9.03 -1.49 -5.44
C TYR A 95 -7.86 -0.80 -6.12
N TYR A 96 -7.85 -0.75 -7.45
CA TYR A 96 -6.88 0.04 -8.18
C TYR A 96 -7.50 0.73 -9.39
N GLY A 97 -6.85 1.80 -9.87
CA GLY A 97 -7.36 2.60 -10.96
C GLY A 97 -6.62 3.92 -11.13
N THR A 98 -6.94 4.61 -12.21
CA THR A 98 -6.25 5.86 -12.58
C THR A 98 -7.11 7.07 -12.32
N THR A 99 -6.48 8.14 -11.84
CA THR A 99 -7.04 9.48 -11.82
C THR A 99 -6.23 10.42 -12.71
N GLY A 100 -6.80 11.58 -13.06
CA GLY A 100 -6.17 12.54 -13.97
C GLY A 100 -6.23 12.11 -15.44
N THR A 101 -5.45 12.80 -16.28
CA THR A 101 -5.42 12.59 -17.74
C THR A 101 -3.99 12.52 -18.23
N TYR A 102 -3.75 11.77 -19.30
CA TYR A 102 -2.43 11.69 -19.93
C TYR A 102 -1.89 13.10 -20.26
N PRO A 103 -0.59 13.40 -20.05
CA PRO A 103 0.47 12.53 -19.50
C PRO A 103 0.67 12.63 -17.97
N ASN A 104 -0.33 13.11 -17.23
CA ASN A 104 -0.24 13.40 -15.79
C ASN A 104 -1.22 12.54 -14.98
N ARG A 105 -1.31 11.24 -15.29
CA ARG A 105 -2.16 10.32 -14.53
C ARG A 105 -1.52 9.91 -13.22
N ASN A 106 -2.35 9.57 -12.25
CA ASN A 106 -1.94 8.89 -11.02
C ASN A 106 -2.54 7.50 -11.00
N LEU A 107 -1.75 6.50 -10.62
CA LEU A 107 -2.22 5.15 -10.37
C LEU A 107 -2.39 4.99 -8.86
N VAL A 108 -3.61 4.71 -8.43
CA VAL A 108 -3.99 4.58 -7.02
C VAL A 108 -4.28 3.12 -6.73
N PHE A 109 -3.71 2.60 -5.65
CA PHE A 109 -4.12 1.36 -4.99
C PHE A 109 -4.76 1.73 -3.66
N GLU A 110 -6.04 1.44 -3.46
CA GLU A 110 -6.77 1.68 -2.21
C GLU A 110 -6.97 0.36 -1.48
N PHE A 111 -6.40 0.27 -0.29
CA PHE A 111 -6.53 -0.86 0.62
C PHE A 111 -7.64 -0.55 1.63
N TYR A 112 -8.58 -1.48 1.79
CA TYR A 112 -9.50 -1.51 2.91
C TYR A 112 -9.58 -2.93 3.47
N MET A 113 -8.89 -3.16 4.59
CA MET A 113 -8.60 -4.51 5.11
C MET A 113 -8.74 -4.53 6.64
N ALA A 114 -8.68 -5.74 7.22
CA ALA A 114 -8.54 -5.91 8.67
C ALA A 114 -7.25 -6.65 9.03
N HIS A 115 -6.93 -6.76 10.30
CA HIS A 115 -5.81 -7.59 10.78
C HIS A 115 -6.24 -9.07 10.91
N PHE A 116 -5.34 -10.00 10.63
CA PHE A 116 -5.57 -11.43 10.83
C PHE A 116 -5.84 -11.75 12.31
N GLY A 117 -6.90 -12.50 12.60
CA GLY A 117 -7.29 -12.81 13.99
C GLY A 117 -7.88 -11.63 14.79
N ALA A 118 -7.94 -10.42 14.22
CA ALA A 118 -8.53 -9.24 14.84
C ALA A 118 -9.43 -8.48 13.84
N PRO A 119 -10.59 -9.06 13.45
CA PRO A 119 -11.46 -8.54 12.37
C PRO A 119 -12.08 -7.15 12.65
N ASN A 120 -11.95 -6.64 13.87
CA ASN A 120 -12.40 -5.32 14.29
C ASN A 120 -11.32 -4.22 14.19
N LEU A 121 -10.08 -4.57 13.87
CA LEU A 121 -9.01 -3.62 13.55
C LEU A 121 -9.01 -3.41 12.04
N TYR A 122 -9.25 -2.17 11.61
CA TYR A 122 -9.40 -1.82 10.19
C TYR A 122 -8.29 -0.88 9.73
N TYR A 123 -7.90 -1.06 8.49
CA TYR A 123 -6.83 -0.33 7.83
C TYR A 123 -7.34 0.15 6.48
N ARG A 124 -7.36 1.49 6.32
CA ARG A 124 -7.74 2.16 5.08
C ARG A 124 -6.66 3.14 4.69
N PHE A 125 -5.97 2.84 3.59
CA PHE A 125 -4.90 3.66 3.06
C PHE A 125 -4.79 3.52 1.54
N GLN A 126 -4.10 4.46 0.92
CA GLN A 126 -3.78 4.41 -0.51
C GLN A 126 -2.28 4.42 -0.73
N ILE A 127 -1.84 3.74 -1.79
CA ILE A 127 -0.51 3.84 -2.38
C ILE A 127 -0.65 4.43 -3.78
N VAL A 128 0.02 5.54 -4.05
CA VAL A 128 -0.14 6.31 -5.29
C VAL A 128 1.19 6.48 -6.02
N PHE A 129 1.21 6.10 -7.28
CA PHE A 129 2.31 6.32 -8.22
C PHE A 129 1.93 7.38 -9.27
N PHE A 130 2.91 8.14 -9.76
CA PHE A 130 2.70 9.31 -10.61
C PHE A 130 3.34 9.11 -11.99
N GLU A 131 2.55 9.24 -13.06
CA GLU A 131 3.04 9.13 -14.44
C GLU A 131 4.07 10.24 -14.76
N ALA A 132 3.79 11.46 -14.34
CA ALA A 132 4.64 12.63 -14.61
C ALA A 132 5.81 12.78 -13.63
N THR A 133 5.90 11.94 -12.59
CA THR A 133 6.93 12.06 -11.54
C THR A 133 7.43 10.68 -11.13
N PRO A 134 8.20 9.98 -12.00
CA PRO A 134 8.74 8.67 -11.70
C PRO A 134 9.64 8.71 -10.45
N ASN A 135 9.79 7.58 -9.75
CA ASN A 135 10.50 7.44 -8.47
C ASN A 135 9.81 8.10 -7.27
N VAL A 136 8.62 8.66 -7.45
CA VAL A 136 7.82 9.17 -6.34
C VAL A 136 6.65 8.24 -6.07
N VAL A 137 6.49 7.86 -4.81
CA VAL A 137 5.32 7.14 -4.30
C VAL A 137 4.76 7.89 -3.10
N ARG A 138 3.43 7.99 -3.03
CA ARG A 138 2.72 8.66 -1.94
C ARG A 138 1.79 7.69 -1.23
N TYR A 139 1.81 7.74 0.09
CA TYR A 139 0.85 7.03 0.94
C TYR A 139 -0.12 8.02 1.56
N LEU A 140 -1.40 7.67 1.57
CA LEU A 140 -2.49 8.45 2.18
C LEU A 140 -3.20 7.55 3.18
N TYR A 141 -3.21 7.91 4.45
CA TYR A 141 -3.87 7.13 5.50
C TYR A 141 -5.20 7.77 5.89
N TYR A 142 -6.24 6.96 6.05
CA TYR A 142 -7.57 7.39 6.45
C TYR A 142 -8.02 6.71 7.74
N GLN A 143 -7.58 5.47 7.94
CA GLN A 143 -7.83 4.67 9.13
C GLN A 143 -6.69 3.68 9.36
N ALA A 144 -6.21 3.59 10.60
CA ALA A 144 -5.31 2.54 11.08
C ALA A 144 -5.64 2.28 12.55
N SER A 145 -6.44 1.26 12.85
CA SER A 145 -7.04 1.06 14.18
C SER A 145 -6.04 1.00 15.35
N ASP A 146 -4.82 0.55 15.10
CA ASP A 146 -3.72 0.40 16.06
C ASP A 146 -2.72 1.59 16.03
N SER A 147 -2.99 2.61 15.21
CA SER A 147 -2.14 3.78 15.02
C SER A 147 -0.69 3.47 14.62
N GLY A 148 -0.44 2.44 13.82
CA GLY A 148 0.92 2.11 13.35
C GLY A 148 1.72 1.21 14.31
N ALA A 149 1.07 0.63 15.33
CA ALA A 149 1.76 -0.12 16.38
C ALA A 149 2.43 -1.41 15.90
N SER A 150 1.95 -2.04 14.82
CA SER A 150 2.42 -3.36 14.36
C SER A 150 2.86 -3.41 12.90
N CYS A 151 3.20 -2.27 12.28
CA CYS A 151 3.51 -2.25 10.84
C CYS A 151 4.91 -1.75 10.50
N THR A 152 5.34 -2.06 9.28
CA THR A 152 6.46 -1.40 8.61
C THR A 152 5.95 -0.52 7.49
N ILE A 153 6.38 0.75 7.48
CA ILE A 153 6.05 1.73 6.46
C ILE A 153 7.35 2.24 5.83
N GLY A 154 7.45 2.16 4.51
CA GLY A 154 8.63 2.61 3.80
C GLY A 154 8.69 2.15 2.35
N VAL A 155 9.89 2.21 1.78
CA VAL A 155 10.21 1.72 0.44
C VAL A 155 11.58 1.06 0.45
N GLN A 156 11.79 0.04 -0.40
CA GLN A 156 13.12 -0.54 -0.62
C GLN A 156 13.38 -0.83 -2.09
N SER A 157 14.65 -0.87 -2.48
CA SER A 157 15.08 -1.25 -3.83
C SER A 157 15.23 -2.75 -4.02
N SER A 158 15.66 -3.46 -2.99
CA SER A 158 15.92 -4.90 -3.00
C SER A 158 16.08 -5.41 -1.57
N GLY A 159 16.24 -6.72 -1.40
CA GLY A 159 16.48 -7.36 -0.11
C GLY A 159 17.77 -6.94 0.60
N THR A 160 18.66 -6.22 -0.09
CA THR A 160 19.89 -5.63 0.48
C THR A 160 19.90 -4.11 0.44
N GLY A 161 18.79 -3.48 0.05
CA GLY A 161 18.64 -2.04 -0.05
C GLY A 161 19.12 -1.44 -1.38
N PRO A 162 19.21 -0.10 -1.47
CA PRO A 162 18.88 0.88 -0.42
C PRO A 162 17.40 0.88 -0.03
N SER A 163 17.07 1.43 1.14
CA SER A 163 15.70 1.58 1.66
C SER A 163 15.49 2.95 2.31
N MET A 164 14.23 3.36 2.42
CA MET A 164 13.79 4.46 3.29
C MET A 164 12.66 3.95 4.17
N THR A 165 12.86 4.05 5.48
CA THR A 165 11.89 3.62 6.49
C THR A 165 11.29 4.83 7.16
N TYR A 166 9.96 4.90 7.22
CA TYR A 166 9.25 5.87 8.03
C TYR A 166 9.04 5.37 9.46
N SER A 167 8.52 4.14 9.61
CA SER A 167 8.29 3.53 10.91
C SER A 167 8.36 2.01 10.86
N VAL A 168 8.65 1.41 12.02
CA VAL A 168 8.58 -0.03 12.29
C VAL A 168 8.02 -0.20 13.69
N ASN A 169 6.87 -0.87 13.83
CA ASN A 169 6.23 -1.17 15.12
C ASN A 169 6.18 0.04 16.06
N THR A 170 5.79 1.20 15.51
CA THR A 170 5.85 2.49 16.20
C THR A 170 4.44 3.03 16.40
N ALA A 171 3.87 2.74 17.57
CA ALA A 171 2.55 3.24 17.94
C ALA A 171 2.50 4.78 17.89
N GLY A 172 1.44 5.32 17.30
CA GLY A 172 1.26 6.76 17.08
C GLY A 172 1.93 7.29 15.81
N SER A 173 2.63 6.47 15.03
CA SER A 173 3.23 6.89 13.76
C SER A 173 2.18 7.16 12.67
N VAL A 174 1.01 6.55 12.76
CA VAL A 174 -0.14 6.83 11.87
C VAL A 174 -1.33 7.21 12.74
N PRO A 175 -2.01 8.35 12.49
CA PRO A 175 -3.22 8.69 13.24
C PRO A 175 -4.34 7.67 13.00
N ALA A 176 -5.05 7.29 14.06
CA ALA A 176 -6.05 6.21 14.01
C ALA A 176 -7.14 6.42 12.93
N GLY A 177 -7.57 7.67 12.75
CA GLY A 177 -8.58 8.03 11.74
C GLY A 177 -9.92 7.31 11.91
N SER A 178 -10.65 7.15 10.81
CA SER A 178 -11.96 6.48 10.77
C SER A 178 -12.32 6.08 9.34
N SER A 179 -13.11 5.02 9.20
CA SER A 179 -13.65 4.55 7.91
C SER A 179 -14.44 5.62 7.16
N THR A 180 -15.00 6.62 7.85
CA THR A 180 -15.77 7.72 7.26
C THR A 180 -14.93 8.95 6.90
N THR A 181 -13.64 8.97 7.21
CA THR A 181 -12.79 10.14 6.94
C THR A 181 -12.64 10.32 5.42
N SER A 182 -12.98 11.52 4.94
CA SER A 182 -12.89 11.89 3.52
C SER A 182 -11.54 12.49 3.15
N SER A 183 -10.76 12.92 4.12
CA SER A 183 -9.40 13.46 3.92
C SER A 183 -8.39 12.54 4.58
N ALA A 184 -7.19 12.43 4.00
CA ALA A 184 -6.12 11.68 4.65
C ALA A 184 -5.73 12.35 5.97
N THR A 185 -5.56 11.56 7.02
CA THR A 185 -5.05 11.99 8.34
C THR A 185 -3.54 12.09 8.37
N LEU A 186 -2.86 11.37 7.47
CA LEU A 186 -1.44 11.44 7.25
C LEU A 186 -1.16 11.19 5.77
N THR A 187 -0.25 12.00 5.21
CA THR A 187 0.32 11.82 3.89
C THR A 187 1.82 11.63 4.03
N LEU A 188 2.36 10.58 3.41
CA LEU A 188 3.79 10.34 3.29
C LEU A 188 4.17 10.38 1.81
N THR A 189 5.27 11.04 1.46
CA THR A 189 5.80 11.02 0.09
C THR A 189 7.26 10.60 0.12
N PHE A 190 7.59 9.53 -0.59
CA PHE A 190 8.95 9.03 -0.77
C PHE A 190 9.42 9.37 -2.18
N ASN A 191 10.62 9.96 -2.29
CA ASN A 191 11.31 10.17 -3.55
C ASN A 191 12.57 9.31 -3.57
N THR A 192 12.51 8.18 -4.27
CA THR A 192 13.62 7.22 -4.33
C THR A 192 14.76 7.66 -5.23
N ALA A 193 14.56 8.69 -6.07
CA ALA A 193 15.64 9.27 -6.85
C ALA A 193 16.54 10.18 -5.99
N SER A 194 15.95 10.93 -5.04
CA SER A 194 16.71 11.76 -4.10
C SER A 194 17.05 11.07 -2.78
N GLY A 195 16.43 9.92 -2.47
CA GLY A 195 16.61 9.25 -1.19
C GLY A 195 16.01 10.04 -0.02
N THR A 196 14.94 10.79 -0.27
CA THR A 196 14.27 11.61 0.75
C THR A 196 12.80 11.23 0.90
N TYR A 197 12.24 11.50 2.07
CA TYR A 197 10.81 11.41 2.31
C TYR A 197 10.32 12.61 3.11
N SER A 198 9.02 12.89 3.03
CA SER A 198 8.32 13.91 3.81
C SER A 198 7.02 13.36 4.37
N SER A 199 6.53 14.00 5.43
CA SER A 199 5.24 13.72 6.06
C SER A 199 4.44 15.01 6.24
N SER A 200 3.12 14.92 6.13
CA SER A 200 2.18 16.01 6.44
C SER A 200 0.87 15.43 6.96
N GLY A 201 0.26 16.04 7.95
CA GLY A 201 -1.04 15.69 8.53
C GLY A 201 -1.87 16.93 8.82
#